data_AF-A0A5N1JBW9-F1
#
_entry.id   AF-A0A5N1JBW9-F1
#
_cell.length_a   1.000
_cell.length_b   1.000
_cell.length_c   1.000
_cell.angle_alpha   90.00
_cell.angle_beta   90.00
_cell.angle_gamma   90.00
#
_symmetry.space_group_name_H-M   'P 1'
#
loop_
_entity.id
_entity.type
_entity.pdbx_description
1 polymer ?
#
loop_
_entity_poly.entity_id
_entity_poly.type
_entity_poly.pdbx_seq_one_letter_code
_entity_poly.pdbx_strand_id
1 'polypeptide(L)'
;MIGKPGTDYDCQEEAGREREYGNGGAVMLCLNFYNSTNQPITIQLPPGLLFISKSGNVQNGILPARVAIEVPAKERYLALLFLYCVNIDRETSTPGDEFEEQPIVTRHPGMEELYQLLANKKANFEDYPKRRADPNTLNAGICVTSAVNSIAEGKPIREKTLQQIQDLPNK
;
A
#
# COMPACT_ATOMS: atom_id res chain seq x y z
N MET A 1 -13.04 8.38 -11.93
CA MET A 1 -12.21 9.47 -11.37
C MET A 1 -11.81 9.09 -9.95
N ILE A 2 -10.58 9.39 -9.54
CA ILE A 2 -10.09 9.15 -8.16
C ILE A 2 -10.28 10.45 -7.38
N GLY A 3 -10.96 10.40 -6.24
CA GLY A 3 -11.09 11.54 -5.32
C GLY A 3 -9.83 11.76 -4.48
N LYS A 4 -9.77 12.88 -3.75
CA LYS A 4 -8.71 13.13 -2.75
C LYS A 4 -8.64 11.94 -1.79
N PRO A 5 -7.43 11.41 -1.48
CA PRO A 5 -7.28 10.39 -0.44
C PRO A 5 -7.84 10.91 0.89
N GLY A 6 -8.77 10.17 1.46
CA GLY A 6 -9.32 10.43 2.79
C GLY A 6 -8.62 9.61 3.86
N THR A 7 -8.82 9.97 5.11
CA THR A 7 -8.43 9.15 6.28
C THR A 7 -9.55 9.05 7.30
N ASP A 8 -10.74 9.58 7.02
CA ASP A 8 -11.84 9.63 7.99
C ASP A 8 -12.28 8.24 8.50
N TYR A 9 -12.86 8.26 9.70
CA TYR A 9 -13.41 7.05 10.34
C TYR A 9 -14.52 6.42 9.50
N ASP A 10 -15.36 7.26 8.90
CA ASP A 10 -16.50 6.83 8.09
C ASP A 10 -16.04 5.94 6.92
N CYS A 11 -14.92 6.27 6.26
CA CYS A 11 -14.40 5.42 5.20
C CYS A 11 -13.90 4.06 5.70
N GLN A 12 -13.26 4.01 6.87
CA GLN A 12 -12.81 2.74 7.44
C GLN A 12 -13.98 1.82 7.76
N GLU A 13 -15.08 2.40 8.24
CA GLU A 13 -16.31 1.68 8.52
C GLU A 13 -17.02 1.24 7.22
N GLU A 14 -17.13 2.14 6.23
CA GLU A 14 -17.85 1.88 4.97
C GLU A 14 -17.14 0.92 4.01
N ALA A 15 -15.80 0.93 3.98
CA ALA A 15 -15.06 0.11 3.04
C ALA A 15 -15.15 -1.39 3.40
N GLY A 16 -15.08 -1.72 4.69
CA GLY A 16 -15.05 -3.10 5.17
C GLY A 16 -13.80 -3.88 4.74
N ARG A 17 -13.65 -5.10 5.25
CA ARG A 17 -12.42 -5.91 5.09
C ARG A 17 -12.15 -6.37 3.67
N GLU A 18 -13.20 -6.56 2.88
CA GLU A 18 -13.09 -6.99 1.48
C GLU A 18 -12.53 -5.89 0.55
N ARG A 19 -12.28 -4.70 1.09
CA ARG A 19 -11.73 -3.57 0.34
C ARG A 19 -10.40 -3.11 0.94
N GLU A 20 -9.72 -3.97 1.68
CA GLU A 20 -8.34 -3.78 2.14
C GLU A 20 -7.35 -4.21 1.03
N TYR A 21 -6.44 -3.30 0.68
CA TYR A 21 -5.42 -3.48 -0.36
C TYR A 21 -4.02 -3.09 0.14
N GLY A 22 -2.97 -3.66 -0.45
CA GLY A 22 -1.60 -3.47 0.04
C GLY A 22 -1.35 -4.32 1.29
N ASN A 23 -0.27 -4.09 2.04
CA ASN A 23 0.06 -4.87 3.26
C ASN A 23 0.90 -4.08 4.27
N GLY A 24 1.02 -2.77 4.07
CA GLY A 24 1.58 -1.94 5.14
C GLY A 24 0.71 -1.96 6.40
N GLY A 25 1.12 -1.22 7.41
CA GLY A 25 0.31 -1.05 8.62
C GLY A 25 0.47 0.30 9.30
N ALA A 26 1.37 1.13 8.78
CA ALA A 26 1.81 2.35 9.44
C ALA A 26 1.18 3.60 8.80
N VAL A 27 0.85 3.51 7.51
CA VAL A 27 0.08 4.53 6.80
C VAL A 27 -1.12 3.86 6.13
N MET A 28 -2.32 4.37 6.38
CA MET A 28 -3.56 3.87 5.80
C MET A 28 -4.35 5.01 5.16
N LEU A 29 -4.73 4.82 3.90
CA LEU A 29 -5.48 5.80 3.13
C LEU A 29 -6.78 5.20 2.63
N CYS A 30 -7.83 6.02 2.63
CA CYS A 30 -9.07 5.76 1.94
C CYS A 30 -9.01 6.33 0.52
N LEU A 31 -9.04 5.46 -0.49
CA LEU A 31 -9.17 5.85 -1.88
C LEU A 31 -10.63 5.78 -2.31
N ASN A 32 -11.14 6.88 -2.84
CA ASN A 32 -12.51 6.98 -3.31
C ASN A 32 -12.54 6.97 -4.84
N PHE A 33 -13.10 5.91 -5.41
CA PHE A 33 -13.22 5.72 -6.86
C PHE A 33 -14.65 5.92 -7.33
N TYR A 34 -14.81 6.62 -8.44
CA TYR A 34 -16.08 6.77 -9.13
C TYR A 34 -15.98 6.20 -10.54
N ASN A 35 -16.76 5.14 -10.81
CA ASN A 35 -16.88 4.56 -12.15
C ASN A 35 -18.22 4.95 -12.77
N SER A 36 -18.20 5.92 -13.69
CA SER A 36 -19.39 6.38 -14.41
C SER A 36 -19.72 5.54 -15.65
N THR A 37 -18.92 4.53 -15.97
CA THR A 37 -19.12 3.67 -17.15
C THR A 37 -20.19 2.60 -16.90
N ASN A 38 -20.57 1.85 -17.94
CA ASN A 38 -21.54 0.76 -17.86
C ASN A 38 -20.90 -0.62 -17.59
N GLN A 39 -19.58 -0.67 -17.36
CA GLN A 39 -18.83 -1.90 -17.13
C GLN A 39 -17.88 -1.73 -15.94
N PRO A 40 -17.48 -2.80 -15.24
CA PRO A 40 -16.41 -2.73 -14.27
C PRO A 40 -15.13 -2.19 -14.91
N ILE A 41 -14.37 -1.40 -14.16
CA ILE A 41 -13.04 -0.93 -14.56
C ILE A 41 -12.00 -1.42 -13.57
N THR A 42 -10.82 -1.80 -14.05
CA THR A 42 -9.70 -2.16 -13.19
C THR A 42 -8.72 -1.00 -13.07
N ILE A 43 -8.57 -0.46 -11.88
CA ILE A 43 -7.55 0.53 -11.54
C ILE A 43 -6.26 -0.19 -11.17
N GLN A 44 -5.17 0.22 -11.81
CA GLN A 44 -3.83 -0.31 -11.57
C GLN A 44 -3.01 0.72 -10.82
N LEU A 45 -2.71 0.45 -9.55
CA LEU A 45 -1.80 1.25 -8.76
C LEU A 45 -0.37 0.69 -8.92
N PRO A 46 0.54 1.40 -9.60
CA PRO A 46 1.87 0.89 -9.85
C PRO A 46 2.70 0.84 -8.56
N PRO A 47 3.73 -0.04 -8.49
CA PRO A 47 4.72 0.05 -7.44
C PRO A 47 5.46 1.39 -7.52
N GLY A 48 5.88 1.89 -6.36
CA GLY A 48 6.58 3.16 -6.19
C GLY A 48 5.69 4.38 -5.99
N LEU A 49 4.36 4.20 -5.88
CA LEU A 49 3.51 5.28 -5.39
C LEU A 49 3.89 5.64 -3.95
N LEU A 50 4.22 6.90 -3.74
CA LEU A 50 4.54 7.50 -2.46
C LEU A 50 3.53 8.61 -2.15
N PHE A 51 2.81 8.44 -1.06
CA PHE A 51 1.85 9.39 -0.52
C PHE A 51 2.53 10.21 0.58
N ILE A 52 2.57 11.52 0.37
CA ILE A 52 3.25 12.46 1.26
C ILE A 52 2.25 13.01 2.26
N SER A 53 2.55 12.88 3.55
CA SER A 53 1.75 13.55 4.57
C SER A 53 1.96 15.06 4.51
N LYS A 54 0.89 15.82 4.71
CA LYS A 54 0.96 17.28 4.88
C LYS A 54 1.54 17.68 6.24
N SER A 55 1.63 16.75 7.18
CA SER A 55 2.24 16.95 8.48
C SER A 55 3.71 16.52 8.48
N GLY A 56 4.57 17.34 9.07
CA GLY A 56 5.96 16.97 9.35
C GLY A 56 6.11 15.85 10.38
N ASN A 57 5.04 15.54 11.13
CA ASN A 57 5.05 14.57 12.22
C ASN A 57 4.48 13.20 11.83
N VAL A 58 3.73 13.12 10.73
CA VAL A 58 3.08 11.89 10.27
C VAL A 58 3.91 11.26 9.15
N GLN A 59 3.91 9.93 9.14
CA GLN A 59 4.64 9.11 8.18
C GLN A 59 4.13 9.28 6.75
N ASN A 60 5.05 9.18 5.79
CA ASN A 60 4.74 9.05 4.37
C ASN A 60 4.54 7.56 4.05
N GLY A 61 3.62 7.26 3.14
CA GLY A 61 3.26 5.88 2.80
C GLY A 61 3.73 5.49 1.41
N ILE A 62 4.48 4.40 1.27
CA ILE A 62 4.91 3.84 -0.02
C ILE A 62 4.18 2.53 -0.35
N LEU A 63 3.87 2.35 -1.63
CA LEU A 63 3.32 1.12 -2.20
C LEU A 63 4.41 0.38 -3.01
N PRO A 64 5.06 -0.67 -2.47
CA PRO A 64 6.16 -1.34 -3.15
C PRO A 64 5.72 -2.46 -4.11
N ALA A 65 4.49 -2.96 -3.98
CA ALA A 65 3.92 -3.99 -4.85
C ALA A 65 2.67 -3.48 -5.56
N ARG A 66 2.47 -3.86 -6.82
CA ARG A 66 1.31 -3.48 -7.63
C ARG A 66 0.00 -3.91 -6.94
N VAL A 67 -0.96 -2.99 -6.89
CA VAL A 67 -2.33 -3.24 -6.44
C VAL A 67 -3.28 -3.10 -7.63
N ALA A 68 -4.20 -4.04 -7.80
CA ALA A 68 -5.26 -3.99 -8.80
C ALA A 68 -6.62 -3.94 -8.11
N ILE A 69 -7.41 -2.91 -8.41
CA ILE A 69 -8.71 -2.67 -7.78
C ILE A 69 -9.77 -2.70 -8.88
N GLU A 70 -10.71 -3.64 -8.78
CA GLU A 70 -11.90 -3.64 -9.62
C GLU A 70 -12.94 -2.70 -9.02
N VAL A 71 -13.38 -1.73 -9.82
CA VAL A 71 -14.40 -0.75 -9.45
C VAL A 71 -15.68 -1.06 -10.24
N PRO A 72 -16.77 -1.47 -9.57
CA PRO A 72 -18.04 -1.82 -10.22
C PRO A 72 -18.61 -0.68 -11.07
N ALA A 73 -19.42 -1.02 -12.07
CA ALA A 73 -20.09 -0.05 -12.94
C ALA A 73 -21.06 0.83 -12.14
N LYS A 74 -21.14 2.12 -12.48
CA LYS A 74 -22.10 3.08 -11.92
C LYS A 74 -22.07 3.28 -10.40
N GLU A 75 -20.98 2.89 -9.76
CA GLU A 75 -20.86 2.93 -8.31
C GLU A 75 -19.68 3.79 -7.83
N ARG A 76 -19.84 4.28 -6.59
CA ARG A 76 -18.75 4.76 -5.77
C ARG A 76 -18.14 3.57 -5.05
N TYR A 77 -16.83 3.41 -5.13
CA TYR A 77 -16.10 2.33 -4.49
C TYR A 77 -15.01 2.91 -3.58
N LEU A 78 -15.01 2.50 -2.31
CA LEU A 78 -14.00 2.87 -1.34
C LEU A 78 -12.98 1.73 -1.19
N ALA A 79 -11.69 2.06 -1.24
CA ALA A 79 -10.62 1.10 -1.00
C ALA A 79 -9.72 1.60 0.14
N LEU A 80 -9.47 0.74 1.13
CA LEU A 80 -8.49 0.99 2.18
C LEU A 80 -7.12 0.52 1.70
N LEU A 81 -6.24 1.47 1.39
CA LEU A 81 -4.89 1.22 0.95
C LEU A 81 -3.93 1.27 2.14
N PHE A 82 -3.30 0.15 2.43
CA PHE A 82 -2.31 -0.02 3.49
C PHE A 82 -0.90 0.08 2.94
N LEU A 83 -0.18 1.11 3.38
CA LEU A 83 1.11 1.54 2.86
C LEU A 83 2.23 1.34 3.89
N TYR A 84 3.44 1.12 3.38
CA TYR A 84 4.63 0.96 4.20
C TYR A 84 5.20 2.34 4.55
N CYS A 85 5.73 2.49 5.76
CA CYS A 85 6.37 3.74 6.19
C CYS A 85 7.76 3.89 5.55
N VAL A 86 8.12 5.12 5.15
CA VAL A 86 9.47 5.45 4.63
C VAL A 86 10.26 6.41 5.53
N ASN A 87 9.73 6.75 6.71
CA ASN A 87 10.27 7.71 7.65
C ASN A 87 9.87 7.32 9.08
N ILE A 88 10.50 6.24 9.58
CA ILE A 88 10.09 5.51 10.78
C ILE A 88 10.06 6.33 12.07
N ASP A 89 10.81 7.44 12.13
CA ASP A 89 10.86 8.33 13.30
C ASP A 89 9.60 9.19 13.49
N ARG A 90 8.64 9.09 12.56
CA ARG A 90 7.35 9.80 12.60
C ARG A 90 6.21 8.93 13.11
N GLU A 91 5.11 9.57 13.47
CA GLU A 91 3.88 8.91 13.94
C GLU A 91 3.15 8.20 12.79
N THR A 92 2.59 7.03 13.08
CA THR A 92 1.69 6.31 12.16
C THR A 92 0.47 7.16 11.83
N SER A 93 -0.09 6.99 10.64
CA SER A 93 -1.32 7.72 10.28
C SER A 93 -2.49 7.32 11.18
N THR A 94 -3.29 8.30 11.54
CA THR A 94 -4.55 8.18 12.25
C THR A 94 -5.69 8.80 11.44
N PRO A 95 -6.95 8.51 11.78
CA PRO A 95 -8.05 9.09 11.04
C PRO A 95 -8.09 10.61 11.17
N GLY A 96 -8.23 11.30 10.04
CA GLY A 96 -8.17 12.77 9.98
C GLY A 96 -6.82 13.33 9.52
N ASP A 97 -5.75 12.52 9.47
CA ASP A 97 -4.47 12.96 8.92
C ASP A 97 -4.58 13.26 7.42
N GLU A 98 -3.99 14.37 7.01
CA GLU A 98 -4.04 14.80 5.61
C GLU A 98 -2.79 14.40 4.82
N PHE A 99 -3.02 13.99 3.58
CA PHE A 99 -1.99 13.67 2.61
C PHE A 99 -2.14 14.57 1.38
N GLU A 100 -1.05 14.73 0.64
CA GLU A 100 -1.07 15.40 -0.65
C GLU A 100 -2.05 14.70 -1.60
N GLU A 101 -2.74 15.48 -2.42
CA GLU A 101 -3.82 14.99 -3.27
C GLU A 101 -3.31 14.03 -4.36
N GLN A 102 -2.07 14.26 -4.81
CA GLN A 102 -1.41 13.45 -5.82
C GLN A 102 -0.22 12.72 -5.21
N PRO A 103 -0.16 11.37 -5.30
CA PRO A 103 1.04 10.64 -4.95
C PRO A 103 2.13 10.91 -6.00
N ILE A 104 3.38 10.76 -5.59
CA ILE A 104 4.52 10.75 -6.51
C ILE A 104 4.92 9.30 -6.83
N VAL A 105 5.46 9.07 -8.02
CA VAL A 105 6.09 7.78 -8.35
C VAL A 105 7.60 7.93 -8.12
N THR A 106 8.13 7.29 -7.07
CA THR A 106 9.58 7.34 -6.80
C THR A 106 10.35 6.38 -7.71
N ARG A 107 11.57 6.80 -8.08
CA ARG A 107 12.53 6.07 -8.91
C ARG A 107 13.82 5.76 -8.15
N HIS A 108 13.74 5.69 -6.82
CA HIS A 108 14.90 5.40 -5.98
C HIS A 108 15.45 4.00 -6.34
N PRO A 109 16.74 3.85 -6.71
CA PRO A 109 17.27 2.58 -7.23
C PRO A 109 17.03 1.38 -6.30
N GLY A 110 17.31 1.54 -5.00
CA GLY A 110 17.07 0.46 -4.03
C GLY A 110 15.59 0.10 -3.88
N MET A 111 14.68 1.05 -4.14
CA MET A 111 13.25 0.72 -4.14
C MET A 111 12.84 0.04 -5.45
N GLU A 112 13.41 0.44 -6.60
CA GLU A 112 13.15 -0.26 -7.86
C GLU A 112 13.60 -1.72 -7.81
N GLU A 113 14.73 -2.02 -7.17
CA GLU A 113 15.16 -3.40 -6.89
C GLU A 113 14.11 -4.16 -6.06
N LEU A 114 13.59 -3.53 -5.00
CA LEU A 114 12.52 -4.12 -4.19
C LEU A 114 11.25 -4.37 -5.01
N TYR A 115 10.86 -3.44 -5.88
CA TYR A 115 9.68 -3.59 -6.74
C TYR A 115 9.82 -4.79 -7.68
N GLN A 116 11.02 -5.00 -8.23
CA GLN A 116 11.33 -6.15 -9.08
C GLN A 116 11.27 -7.46 -8.29
N LEU A 117 11.83 -7.49 -7.09
CA LEU A 117 11.75 -8.67 -6.21
C LEU A 117 10.32 -9.06 -5.87
N LEU A 118 9.44 -8.08 -5.71
CA LEU A 118 8.02 -8.29 -5.34
C LEU A 118 7.10 -8.49 -6.54
N ALA A 119 7.56 -8.31 -7.78
CA ALA A 119 6.71 -8.26 -8.97
C ALA A 119 5.80 -9.49 -9.14
N ASN A 120 6.28 -10.68 -8.75
CA ASN A 120 5.53 -11.93 -8.80
C ASN A 120 5.27 -12.54 -7.41
N LYS A 121 5.43 -11.78 -6.32
CA LYS A 121 5.26 -12.27 -4.95
C LYS A 121 3.90 -11.90 -4.39
N LYS A 122 3.30 -12.81 -3.63
CA LYS A 122 2.17 -12.50 -2.75
C LYS A 122 2.69 -11.61 -1.64
N ALA A 123 2.42 -10.32 -1.77
CA ALA A 123 2.93 -9.28 -0.89
C ALA A 123 1.80 -8.45 -0.30
N ASN A 124 0.65 -8.38 -0.98
CA ASN A 124 -0.50 -7.60 -0.56
C ASN A 124 -1.57 -8.46 0.10
N PHE A 125 -2.46 -7.85 0.88
CA PHE A 125 -3.60 -8.52 1.50
C PHE A 125 -4.48 -9.20 0.44
N GLU A 126 -4.79 -8.53 -0.66
CA GLU A 126 -5.64 -9.09 -1.72
C GLU A 126 -5.05 -10.30 -2.47
N ASP A 127 -3.76 -10.62 -2.27
CA ASP A 127 -3.14 -11.83 -2.83
C ASP A 127 -3.53 -13.12 -2.04
N TYR A 128 -4.18 -12.97 -0.88
CA TYR A 128 -4.51 -14.05 0.06
C TYR A 128 -6.02 -14.21 0.27
N PRO A 129 -6.54 -15.46 0.44
CA PRO A 129 -7.98 -15.72 0.56
C PRO A 129 -8.66 -15.01 1.74
N LYS A 130 -7.96 -14.83 2.87
CA LYS A 130 -8.51 -14.18 4.07
C LYS A 130 -8.03 -12.74 4.24
N ARG A 131 -7.41 -12.16 3.19
CA ARG A 131 -6.81 -10.82 3.20
C ARG A 131 -5.96 -10.60 4.45
N ARG A 132 -6.13 -9.48 5.16
CA ARG A 132 -5.41 -9.15 6.39
C ARG A 132 -5.58 -10.17 7.53
N ALA A 133 -6.63 -10.99 7.54
CA ALA A 133 -6.79 -12.07 8.52
C ALA A 133 -6.02 -13.34 8.14
N ASP A 134 -5.47 -13.43 6.93
CA ASP A 134 -4.65 -14.56 6.55
C ASP A 134 -3.33 -14.51 7.32
N PRO A 135 -2.97 -15.56 8.08
CA PRO A 135 -1.74 -15.57 8.87
C PRO A 135 -0.48 -15.43 8.00
N ASN A 136 -0.55 -15.74 6.71
CA ASN A 136 0.58 -15.61 5.80
C ASN A 136 0.84 -14.16 5.37
N THR A 137 -0.13 -13.25 5.55
CA THR A 137 0.09 -11.82 5.23
C THR A 137 1.10 -11.16 6.15
N LEU A 138 1.18 -11.60 7.40
CA LEU A 138 2.10 -11.03 8.40
C LEU A 138 3.56 -11.19 7.98
N ASN A 139 3.92 -12.35 7.41
CA ASN A 139 5.28 -12.60 6.95
C ASN A 139 5.68 -11.64 5.83
N ALA A 140 4.79 -11.41 4.86
CA ALA A 140 4.99 -10.42 3.81
C ALA A 140 5.13 -9.00 4.38
N GLY A 141 4.24 -8.61 5.31
CA GLY A 141 4.30 -7.33 6.01
C GLY A 141 5.65 -7.08 6.69
N ILE A 142 6.17 -8.06 7.43
CA ILE A 142 7.43 -7.95 8.18
C ILE A 142 8.64 -7.81 7.25
N CYS A 143 8.78 -8.68 6.24
CA CYS A 143 9.97 -8.67 5.39
C CYS A 143 9.99 -7.45 4.47
N VAL A 144 8.84 -7.05 3.93
CA VAL A 144 8.74 -5.84 3.10
C VAL A 144 8.98 -4.58 3.93
N THR A 145 8.43 -4.49 5.16
CA THR A 145 8.74 -3.38 6.08
C THR A 145 10.24 -3.29 6.35
N SER A 146 10.89 -4.41 6.62
CA SER A 146 12.34 -4.45 6.87
C SER A 146 13.16 -3.98 5.67
N ALA A 147 12.74 -4.33 4.45
CA ALA A 147 13.40 -3.89 3.22
C ALA A 147 13.19 -2.39 2.99
N VAL A 148 11.95 -1.90 3.07
CA VAL A 148 11.61 -0.48 2.92
C VAL A 148 12.39 0.38 3.91
N ASN A 149 12.44 -0.02 5.18
CA ASN A 149 13.18 0.72 6.21
C ASN A 149 14.69 0.75 5.94
N SER A 150 15.27 -0.38 5.53
CA SER A 150 16.71 -0.41 5.18
C SER A 150 17.02 0.58 4.06
N ILE A 151 16.20 0.58 2.99
CA ILE A 151 16.38 1.47 1.85
C ILE A 151 16.16 2.94 2.26
N ALA A 152 15.15 3.22 3.08
CA ALA A 152 14.87 4.56 3.58
C ALA A 152 16.02 5.13 4.45
N GLU A 153 16.72 4.27 5.18
CA GLU A 153 17.94 4.61 5.93
C GLU A 153 19.21 4.70 5.06
N GLY A 154 19.09 4.56 3.73
CA GLY A 154 20.23 4.55 2.81
C GLY A 154 21.10 3.29 2.90
N LYS A 155 20.55 2.19 3.42
CA LYS A 155 21.24 0.90 3.56
C LYS A 155 20.73 -0.11 2.53
N PRO A 156 21.56 -1.07 2.11
CA PRO A 156 21.09 -2.17 1.29
C PRO A 156 20.09 -3.05 2.07
N ILE A 157 19.23 -3.78 1.34
CA ILE A 157 18.38 -4.81 1.94
C ILE A 157 19.28 -5.89 2.54
N ARG A 158 19.06 -6.25 3.80
CA ARG A 158 19.83 -7.29 4.49
C ARG A 158 19.62 -8.65 3.81
N GLU A 159 20.67 -9.47 3.72
CA GLU A 159 20.61 -10.80 3.08
C GLU A 159 19.47 -11.67 3.62
N LYS A 160 19.29 -11.69 4.94
CA LYS A 160 18.17 -12.42 5.57
C LYS A 160 16.80 -11.92 5.06
N THR A 161 16.63 -10.62 4.93
CA THR A 161 15.39 -10.01 4.42
C THR A 161 15.19 -10.31 2.94
N LEU A 162 16.26 -10.30 2.15
CA LEU A 162 16.22 -10.70 0.75
C LEU A 162 15.73 -12.15 0.60
N GLN A 163 16.30 -13.08 1.37
CA GLN A 163 15.87 -14.48 1.37
C GLN A 163 14.40 -14.61 1.77
N GLN A 164 13.96 -13.91 2.83
CA GLN A 164 12.56 -13.92 3.27
C GLN A 164 11.60 -13.41 2.20
N ILE A 165 11.98 -12.40 1.41
CA ILE A 165 11.18 -11.91 0.27
C ILE A 165 11.15 -12.96 -0.86
N GLN A 166 12.29 -13.60 -1.15
CA GLN A 166 12.37 -14.66 -2.15
C GLN A 166 11.55 -15.89 -1.79
N ASP A 167 11.42 -16.18 -0.49
CA ASP A 167 10.63 -17.29 0.04
C ASP A 167 9.11 -16.98 0.08
N LEU A 168 8.69 -15.74 -0.18
CA LEU A 168 7.27 -15.43 -0.30
C LEU A 168 6.63 -16.26 -1.44
N PRO A 169 5.39 -16.74 -1.27
CA PRO A 169 4.68 -17.42 -2.34
C PRO A 169 4.57 -16.55 -3.59
N ASN A 170 4.52 -17.17 -4.76
CA ASN A 170 4.23 -16.44 -5.99
C ASN A 170 2.72 -16.19 -6.15
N LYS A 171 2.34 -15.15 -6.90
CA LYS A 171 0.95 -14.80 -7.20
C LYS A 171 0.23 -15.89 -7.97
#